data_AF-A0A947HTG3-F1
#
_entry.id   AF-A0A947HTG3-F1
#
_cell.length_a   1.000
_cell.length_b   1.000
_cell.length_c   1.000
_cell.angle_alpha   90.00
_cell.angle_beta   90.00
_cell.angle_gamma   90.00
#
_symmetry.space_group_name_H-M   'P 1'
#
loop_
_entity.id
_entity.type
_entity.pdbx_description
1 polymer ?
#
loop_
_entity_poly.entity_id
_entity_poly.type
_entity_poly.pdbx_seq_one_letter_code
_entity_poly.pdbx_strand_id
1 'polypeptide(L)'
;MSTKTKHRRDSTEVVGLPRPEWHPGTPMLRQILLNALTDHAHTVVVCEKDGATSRLARLDTAQIARWKEFGSLGTLWLSGRIGGTRW
;
A
#
# COMPACT_ATOMS: atom_id res chain seq x y z
N MET A 1 55.42 -0.39 12.31
CA MET A 1 54.37 -1.32 11.80
C MET A 1 53.33 -1.41 12.91
N SER A 2 52.12 -0.86 12.81
CA SER A 2 51.05 -1.23 11.89
C SER A 2 50.01 -0.10 11.86
N THR A 3 49.74 0.47 10.68
CA THR A 3 48.71 1.49 10.47
C THR A 3 47.36 0.81 10.25
N LYS A 4 46.44 0.95 11.20
CA LYS A 4 45.07 0.44 11.08
C LYS A 4 44.29 1.33 10.11
N THR A 5 44.21 0.92 8.86
CA THR A 5 43.38 1.53 7.82
C THR A 5 41.90 1.36 8.19
N LYS A 6 41.28 2.44 8.67
CA LYS A 6 39.85 2.55 8.92
C LYS A 6 39.12 2.50 7.58
N HIS A 7 38.46 1.38 7.30
CA HIS A 7 37.70 1.16 6.09
C HIS A 7 36.55 2.18 6.01
N ARG A 8 36.73 3.21 5.18
CA ARG A 8 35.74 4.25 4.87
C ARG A 8 34.65 3.59 4.02
N ARG A 9 33.54 3.20 4.66
CA ARG A 9 32.31 2.89 3.91
C ARG A 9 31.84 4.21 3.30
N ASP A 10 31.89 4.29 1.98
CA ASP A 10 31.35 5.40 1.21
C ASP A 10 29.85 5.48 1.49
N SER A 11 29.47 6.43 2.34
CA SER A 11 28.09 6.86 2.47
C SER A 11 27.77 7.61 1.18
N THR A 12 27.14 6.93 0.23
CA THR A 12 26.44 7.62 -0.85
C THR A 12 25.32 8.43 -0.20
N GLU A 13 25.62 9.70 0.02
CA GLU A 13 24.69 10.74 0.43
C GLU A 13 23.59 10.81 -0.62
N VAL A 14 22.44 10.18 -0.33
CA VAL A 14 21.20 10.42 -1.06
C VAL A 14 20.78 11.85 -0.74
N VAL A 15 21.21 12.76 -1.60
CA VAL A 15 20.85 14.17 -1.62
C VAL A 15 19.33 14.30 -1.56
N GLY A 16 18.83 14.74 -0.42
CA GLY A 16 17.73 15.70 -0.31
C GLY A 16 16.40 15.38 -1.00
N LEU A 17 15.95 14.13 -1.06
CA LEU A 17 14.50 13.95 -1.16
C LEU A 17 13.89 14.40 0.17
N PRO A 18 12.99 15.40 0.19
CA PRO A 18 12.34 15.81 1.43
C PRO A 18 11.72 14.57 2.06
N ARG A 19 12.03 14.31 3.34
CA ARG A 19 11.31 13.28 4.09
C ARG A 19 9.83 13.65 3.97
N PRO A 20 8.95 12.75 3.50
CA PRO A 20 7.55 13.08 3.38
C PRO A 20 7.05 13.46 4.77
N GLU A 21 6.80 14.75 4.96
CA GLU A 21 6.09 15.25 6.12
C GLU A 21 4.67 14.70 6.03
N TRP A 22 4.35 13.79 6.94
CA TRP A 22 3.05 13.16 6.97
C TRP A 22 2.03 14.17 7.50
N HIS A 23 1.31 14.82 6.60
CA HIS A 23 0.15 15.63 6.99
C HIS A 23 -1.08 14.73 7.19
N PRO A 24 -1.89 14.95 8.24
CA PRO A 24 -3.21 14.37 8.31
C PRO A 24 -4.02 14.83 7.08
N GLY A 25 -4.40 13.88 6.23
CA GLY A 25 -5.09 14.14 4.95
C GLY A 25 -4.34 13.68 3.70
N THR A 26 -3.02 13.41 3.79
CA THR A 26 -2.28 12.84 2.66
C THR A 26 -2.60 11.35 2.52
N PRO A 27 -3.07 10.87 1.34
CA PRO A 27 -3.33 9.45 1.15
C PRO A 27 -2.03 8.67 1.34
N MET A 28 -2.07 7.63 2.18
CA MET A 28 -0.89 6.78 2.39
C MET A 28 -0.42 6.19 1.05
N LEU A 29 0.87 5.93 0.91
CA LEU A 29 1.47 5.27 -0.27
C LEU A 29 0.70 4.02 -0.73
N ARG A 30 0.16 3.24 0.23
CA ARG A 30 -0.66 2.06 -0.04
C ARG A 30 -2.03 2.39 -0.66
N GLN A 31 -2.65 3.50 -0.28
CA GLN A 31 -3.92 3.95 -0.86
C GLN A 31 -3.72 4.43 -2.30
N ILE A 32 -2.62 5.13 -2.57
CA ILE A 32 -2.32 5.66 -3.91
C ILE A 32 -2.24 4.51 -4.92
N LEU A 33 -1.56 3.41 -4.58
CA LEU A 33 -1.50 2.22 -5.42
C LEU A 33 -2.89 1.67 -5.71
N LEU A 34 -3.71 1.46 -4.68
CA LEU A 34 -5.06 0.93 -4.86
C LEU A 34 -5.97 1.87 -5.64
N ASN A 35 -5.84 3.17 -5.43
CA ASN A 35 -6.56 4.19 -6.19
C ASN A 35 -6.25 4.09 -7.69
N ALA A 36 -4.97 3.94 -8.05
CA ALA A 36 -4.55 3.77 -9.45
C ALA A 36 -5.11 2.49 -10.10
N LEU A 37 -5.47 1.48 -9.31
CA LEU A 37 -6.04 0.21 -9.79
C LEU A 37 -7.57 0.20 -9.79
N THR A 38 -8.24 1.30 -9.45
CA THR A 38 -9.71 1.34 -9.31
C THR A 38 -10.44 0.91 -10.60
N ASP A 39 -9.95 1.35 -11.76
CA ASP A 39 -10.54 0.98 -13.06
C ASP A 39 -10.10 -0.41 -13.56
N HIS A 40 -9.08 -0.99 -12.93
CA HIS A 40 -8.56 -2.32 -13.21
C HIS A 40 -8.71 -3.26 -12.02
N ALA A 41 -9.79 -3.13 -11.25
CA ALA A 41 -9.92 -3.85 -9.99
C ALA A 41 -9.85 -5.39 -10.12
N HIS A 42 -10.20 -5.96 -11.27
CA HIS A 42 -10.01 -7.38 -11.59
C HIS A 42 -8.55 -7.87 -11.54
N THR A 43 -7.58 -6.95 -11.51
CA THR A 43 -6.16 -7.28 -11.31
C THR A 43 -5.77 -7.42 -9.83
N VAL A 44 -6.65 -6.97 -8.93
CA VAL A 44 -6.42 -6.98 -7.48
C VAL A 44 -6.97 -8.26 -6.87
N VAL A 45 -6.15 -8.93 -6.07
CA VAL A 45 -6.53 -10.06 -5.23
C VAL A 45 -6.48 -9.61 -3.78
N VAL A 46 -7.58 -9.79 -3.07
CA VAL A 46 -7.69 -9.56 -1.64
C VAL A 46 -7.42 -10.87 -0.92
N CYS A 47 -6.54 -10.81 0.10
CA CYS A 47 -6.30 -11.90 1.03
C CYS A 47 -6.98 -11.56 2.36
N GLU A 48 -7.86 -12.45 2.82
CA GLU A 48 -8.59 -12.32 4.07
C GLU A 48 -8.18 -13.45 5.02
N LYS A 49 -8.05 -13.15 6.31
CA LYS A 49 -7.99 -14.20 7.32
C LYS A 49 -9.37 -14.81 7.47
N ASP A 50 -9.45 -16.14 7.41
CA ASP A 50 -10.63 -16.91 7.74
C ASP A 50 -10.26 -17.96 8.79
N GLY A 51 -10.33 -17.55 10.07
CA GLY A 51 -9.88 -18.35 11.21
C GLY A 51 -8.39 -18.70 11.12
N ALA A 52 -8.10 -19.99 10.93
CA ALA A 52 -6.75 -20.53 10.78
C ALA A 52 -6.28 -20.59 9.30
N THR A 53 -7.12 -20.15 8.36
CA THR A 53 -6.85 -20.21 6.92
C THR A 53 -6.85 -18.82 6.30
N SER A 54 -6.43 -18.75 5.03
CA SER A 54 -6.50 -17.53 4.24
C SER A 54 -7.42 -17.74 3.05
N ARG A 55 -8.36 -16.81 2.85
CA ARG A 55 -9.21 -16.77 1.67
C ARG A 55 -8.65 -15.74 0.71
N LEU A 56 -8.39 -16.15 -0.53
CA LEU A 56 -7.99 -15.25 -1.60
C LEU A 56 -9.16 -15.06 -2.56
N ALA A 57 -9.54 -13.81 -2.81
CA ALA A 57 -10.60 -13.46 -3.74
C ALA A 57 -10.14 -12.34 -4.66
N ARG A 58 -10.25 -12.55 -5.97
CA ARG A 58 -10.08 -11.50 -6.96
C ARG A 58 -11.29 -10.56 -6.91
N LEU A 59 -11.05 -9.26 -6.99
CA LEU A 59 -12.15 -8.30 -7.02
C LEU A 59 -12.89 -8.38 -8.36
N ASP A 60 -14.21 -8.42 -8.27
CA ASP A 60 -15.09 -8.42 -9.44
C ASP A 60 -15.35 -6.97 -9.90
N THR A 61 -15.19 -6.69 -11.19
CA THR A 61 -15.38 -5.35 -11.75
C THR A 61 -16.81 -4.82 -11.55
N ALA A 62 -17.84 -5.67 -11.64
CA ALA A 62 -19.23 -5.29 -11.40
C ALA A 62 -19.51 -5.04 -9.92
N GLN A 63 -18.87 -5.79 -9.02
CA GLN A 63 -18.93 -5.52 -7.57
C GLN A 63 -18.31 -4.16 -7.23
N ILE A 64 -17.19 -3.81 -7.86
CA ILE A 64 -16.52 -2.52 -7.65
C ILE A 64 -17.29 -1.38 -8.29
N ALA A 65 -17.92 -1.57 -9.45
CA ALA A 65 -18.79 -0.55 -10.05
C ALA A 65 -19.89 -0.09 -9.07
N ARG A 66 -20.49 -1.02 -8.31
CA ARG A 66 -21.44 -0.69 -7.23
C ARG A 66 -20.83 0.05 -6.06
N TRP A 67 -19.52 -0.05 -5.86
CA TRP A 67 -18.84 0.60 -4.72
C TRP A 67 -18.14 1.90 -5.07
N LYS A 68 -17.99 2.23 -6.36
CA LYS A 68 -17.47 3.51 -6.83
C LYS A 68 -18.25 4.70 -6.27
N GLU A 69 -19.54 4.54 -5.98
CA GLU A 69 -20.37 5.56 -5.33
C GLU A 69 -19.93 5.87 -3.88
N PHE A 70 -19.26 4.93 -3.21
CA PHE A 70 -18.77 5.09 -1.83
C PHE A 70 -17.30 5.53 -1.75
N GLY A 71 -16.60 5.64 -2.90
CA GLY A 71 -15.21 6.10 -2.98
C GLY A 71 -14.31 5.22 -3.86
N SER A 72 -13.04 5.60 -3.94
CA SER A 72 -12.01 4.83 -4.65
C SER A 72 -11.65 3.53 -3.91
N LEU A 73 -10.97 2.62 -4.61
CA LEU A 73 -10.56 1.34 -4.03
C LEU A 73 -9.68 1.50 -2.78
N GLY A 74 -8.79 2.49 -2.76
CA GLY A 74 -7.96 2.81 -1.60
C GLY A 74 -8.80 3.26 -0.39
N THR A 75 -9.84 4.06 -0.60
CA THR A 75 -10.76 4.48 0.48
C THR A 75 -11.53 3.30 1.06
N LEU A 76 -12.06 2.42 0.21
CA LEU A 76 -12.78 1.20 0.64
C LEU A 76 -11.87 0.24 1.42
N TRP A 77 -10.59 0.22 1.07
CA TRP A 77 -9.58 -0.60 1.74
C TRP A 77 -9.26 -0.08 3.15
N LEU A 78 -9.05 1.23 3.30
CA LEU A 78 -8.87 1.84 4.62
C LEU A 78 -10.07 1.67 5.55
N SER A 79 -11.28 1.77 4.98
CA SER A 79 -12.50 1.62 5.75
C SER A 79 -12.76 0.18 6.20
N GLY A 80 -11.90 -0.78 5.83
CA GLY A 80 -12.05 -2.19 6.18
C GLY A 80 -13.15 -2.91 5.41
N ARG A 81 -13.79 -2.24 4.44
CA ARG A 81 -14.87 -2.83 3.63
C ARG A 81 -14.32 -3.87 2.65
N ILE A 82 -13.05 -3.70 2.24
CA ILE A 82 -12.27 -4.70 1.52
C ILE A 82 -10.87 -4.84 2.12
N GLY A 83 -10.46 -6.06 2.42
CA GLY A 83 -9.08 -6.49 2.75
C GLY A 83 -8.40 -5.88 3.97
N GLY A 84 -8.60 -4.60 4.28
CA GLY A 84 -7.48 -3.69 4.44
C GLY A 84 -7.18 -3.16 5.81
N THR A 85 -8.05 -3.39 6.80
CA THR A 85 -7.81 -2.95 8.18
C THR A 85 -8.46 -3.88 9.21
N ARG A 86 -8.92 -5.07 8.80
CA ARG A 86 -9.58 -6.07 9.66
C ARG A 86 -8.61 -7.06 10.32
N TRP A 87 -7.34 -6.68 10.41
CA TRP A 87 -6.28 -7.43 11.06
C TRP A 87 -5.76 -6.63 12.25
#